data_AF-D8V8R0-F1
#
_entry.id   AF-D8V8R0-F1
#
_cell.length_a   1.000
_cell.length_b   1.000
_cell.length_c   1.000
_cell.angle_alpha   90.00
_cell.angle_beta   90.00
_cell.angle_gamma   90.00
#
_symmetry.space_group_name_H-M   'P 1'
#
loop_
_entity.id
_entity.type
_entity.pdbx_description
1 polymer ?
#
loop_
_entity_poly.entity_id
_entity_poly.type
_entity_poly.pdbx_seq_one_letter_code
_entity_poly.pdbx_strand_id
1 'polypeptide(L)'
;FNDMQEIANNKDNEKETFNTIIEKVKIPAELEDVIYRLKHHEYDKGNDYICNKYKNIHDRMKKNNGNFVTDNFVKNSWEISNGVLIPPRRKNLFLNIKDTQICQYKRDPKLFKDFIYSSAFTEVERLKIVYGEAKTKVAHAMKYSFADIGNIIKGDDMMENNSSDKIGKILGGDGDRKNEKRKAWWDMNKYHIWESMLCGYKQAGGYKETVEKLSEKKQKCTFPDIESVPQFLRWFQEWTENFCTKRKELYEDVQKICASAECNTSNGSVDKAECTKTCVNYKNYVLSKKQNMKYKRTNMIQNLKTKMVIIKDAPDYLKEKCNDNKCECLNKHIDDKNKTWKNPYETLEDTFKSKCDCPKPLPLFSDNTSDILQKTIPFGVALALGSIAFLFMK
;
A
#
# COMPACT_ATOMS: atom_id res chain seq x y z
N PHE A 1 -20.22 10.67 28.13
CA PHE A 1 -19.63 9.90 29.23
C PHE A 1 -20.61 9.62 30.38
N ASN A 2 -21.92 9.92 30.24
CA ASN A 2 -22.95 9.47 31.19
C ASN A 2 -23.99 8.50 30.61
N ASP A 3 -24.03 8.28 29.28
CA ASP A 3 -24.98 7.32 28.67
C ASP A 3 -24.43 5.87 28.58
N MET A 4 -23.20 5.63 29.06
CA MET A 4 -22.57 4.30 29.08
C MET A 4 -22.61 3.63 30.46
N GLN A 5 -23.09 4.32 31.51
CA GLN A 5 -23.23 3.71 32.84
C GLN A 5 -24.57 2.98 33.04
N GLU A 6 -25.55 3.21 32.16
CA GLU A 6 -26.87 2.56 32.27
C GLU A 6 -26.92 1.16 31.60
N ILE A 7 -26.00 0.88 30.68
CA ILE A 7 -25.89 -0.43 29.99
C ILE A 7 -25.25 -1.49 30.90
N ALA A 8 -24.45 -1.08 31.89
CA ALA A 8 -23.71 -2.01 32.76
C ALA A 8 -24.60 -2.79 33.76
N ASN A 9 -25.88 -2.43 33.91
CA ASN A 9 -26.77 -2.99 34.94
C ASN A 9 -27.90 -3.90 34.42
N ASN A 10 -27.87 -4.36 33.17
CA ASN A 10 -28.94 -5.24 32.68
C ASN A 10 -28.42 -6.40 31.81
N LYS A 11 -27.81 -7.39 32.48
CA LYS A 11 -27.19 -8.57 31.82
C LYS A 11 -28.20 -9.51 31.15
N ASP A 12 -29.47 -9.45 31.51
CA ASP A 12 -30.50 -10.35 30.96
C ASP A 12 -31.14 -9.78 29.67
N ASN A 13 -31.29 -8.45 29.58
CA ASN A 13 -31.90 -7.78 28.43
C ASN A 13 -31.01 -7.76 27.18
N GLU A 14 -29.68 -7.75 27.31
CA GLU A 14 -28.77 -7.81 26.16
C GLU A 14 -28.85 -9.17 25.44
N LYS A 15 -28.99 -10.27 26.20
CA LYS A 15 -29.08 -11.62 25.63
C LYS A 15 -30.42 -11.84 24.94
N GLU A 16 -31.50 -11.33 25.52
CA GLU A 16 -32.85 -11.39 24.92
C GLU A 16 -32.96 -10.47 23.70
N THR A 17 -32.36 -9.28 23.73
CA THR A 17 -32.28 -8.37 22.57
C THR A 17 -31.41 -8.95 21.46
N PHE A 18 -30.27 -9.55 21.79
CA PHE A 18 -29.39 -10.23 20.84
C PHE A 18 -30.05 -11.47 20.23
N ASN A 19 -30.76 -12.26 21.03
CA ASN A 19 -31.56 -13.40 20.56
C ASN A 19 -32.75 -12.94 19.69
N THR A 20 -33.41 -11.84 20.04
CA THR A 20 -34.49 -11.24 19.24
C THR A 20 -33.96 -10.69 17.91
N ILE A 21 -32.74 -10.15 17.87
CA ILE A 21 -32.07 -9.72 16.63
C ILE A 21 -31.69 -10.95 15.78
N ILE A 22 -31.20 -12.03 16.39
CA ILE A 22 -30.89 -13.28 15.71
C ILE A 22 -32.17 -13.98 15.18
N GLU A 23 -33.28 -13.98 15.92
CA GLU A 23 -34.55 -14.58 15.47
C GLU A 23 -35.23 -13.75 14.37
N LYS A 24 -35.13 -12.41 14.42
CA LYS A 24 -35.70 -11.52 13.39
C LYS A 24 -34.87 -11.48 12.10
N VAL A 25 -33.56 -11.69 12.20
CA VAL A 25 -32.69 -11.88 11.04
C VAL A 25 -32.53 -13.37 10.85
N LYS A 26 -33.46 -14.04 10.15
CA LYS A 26 -33.23 -15.42 9.68
C LYS A 26 -31.97 -15.43 8.81
N ILE A 27 -30.81 -15.64 9.42
CA ILE A 27 -29.55 -15.80 8.72
C ILE A 27 -29.70 -17.16 8.01
N PRO A 28 -29.60 -17.21 6.67
CA PRO A 28 -29.60 -18.48 5.98
C PRO A 28 -28.55 -19.41 6.61
N ALA A 29 -28.85 -20.70 6.80
CA ALA A 29 -27.91 -21.64 7.42
C ALA A 29 -26.52 -21.65 6.73
N GLU A 30 -26.50 -21.37 5.42
CA GLU A 30 -25.26 -21.18 4.65
C GLU A 30 -24.43 -19.95 5.09
N LEU A 31 -25.06 -18.88 5.54
CA LEU A 31 -24.40 -17.71 6.12
C LEU A 31 -23.99 -17.96 7.57
N GLU A 32 -24.77 -18.71 8.35
CA GLU A 32 -24.38 -19.09 9.71
C GLU A 32 -23.13 -19.96 9.71
N ASP A 33 -23.06 -20.95 8.82
CA ASP A 33 -21.89 -21.82 8.65
C ASP A 33 -20.66 -21.05 8.13
N VAL A 34 -20.83 -20.15 7.16
CA VAL A 34 -19.74 -19.27 6.70
C VAL A 34 -19.28 -18.34 7.84
N ILE A 35 -20.20 -17.69 8.55
CA ILE A 35 -19.87 -16.80 9.67
C ILE A 35 -19.19 -17.61 10.80
N TYR A 36 -19.68 -18.81 11.09
CA TYR A 36 -19.12 -19.71 12.09
C TYR A 36 -17.68 -20.08 11.74
N ARG A 37 -17.39 -20.52 10.51
CA ARG A 37 -16.03 -20.86 10.08
C ARG A 37 -15.12 -19.65 10.03
N LEU A 38 -15.64 -18.48 9.64
CA LEU A 38 -14.86 -17.24 9.66
C LEU A 38 -14.51 -16.81 11.08
N LYS A 39 -15.40 -17.01 12.05
CA LYS A 39 -15.19 -16.71 13.48
C LYS A 39 -14.31 -17.74 14.19
N HIS A 40 -14.43 -19.02 13.87
CA HIS A 40 -13.73 -20.11 14.56
C HIS A 40 -12.49 -20.59 13.79
N HIS A 41 -12.28 -20.08 12.58
CA HIS A 41 -11.18 -20.41 11.68
C HIS A 41 -11.07 -21.91 11.36
N GLU A 42 -12.16 -22.68 11.47
CA GLU A 42 -12.17 -24.11 11.15
C GLU A 42 -12.42 -24.31 9.66
N TYR A 43 -11.43 -24.86 8.95
CA TYR A 43 -11.53 -25.13 7.52
C TYR A 43 -11.44 -26.63 7.27
N ASP A 44 -12.56 -27.35 7.31
CA ASP A 44 -12.55 -28.81 7.13
C ASP A 44 -11.89 -29.22 5.80
N LYS A 45 -10.91 -30.12 5.89
CA LYS A 45 -10.20 -30.71 4.74
C LYS A 45 -11.13 -31.48 3.80
N GLY A 46 -12.29 -31.94 4.30
CA GLY A 46 -13.33 -32.62 3.53
C GLY A 46 -14.31 -31.71 2.76
N ASN A 47 -14.36 -30.40 3.07
CA ASN A 47 -15.39 -29.50 2.55
C ASN A 47 -15.05 -28.89 1.19
N ASP A 48 -14.86 -29.75 0.18
CA ASP A 48 -14.84 -29.32 -1.22
C ASP A 48 -16.19 -28.75 -1.66
N TYR A 49 -17.31 -29.08 -0.99
CA TYR A 49 -18.64 -28.63 -1.40
C TYR A 49 -18.83 -27.09 -1.40
N ILE A 50 -18.23 -26.36 -0.44
CA ILE A 50 -18.29 -24.89 -0.40
C ILE A 50 -17.47 -24.30 -1.55
N CYS A 51 -16.24 -24.77 -1.74
CA CYS A 51 -15.42 -24.30 -2.86
C CYS A 51 -15.95 -24.77 -4.21
N ASN A 52 -16.66 -25.89 -4.28
CA ASN A 52 -17.37 -26.35 -5.47
C ASN A 52 -18.45 -25.36 -5.88
N LYS A 53 -19.19 -24.76 -4.94
CA LYS A 53 -20.13 -23.66 -5.25
C LYS A 53 -19.42 -22.51 -5.97
N TYR A 54 -18.37 -21.95 -5.37
CA TYR A 54 -17.68 -20.77 -5.92
C TYR A 54 -16.86 -21.10 -7.17
N LYS A 55 -16.27 -22.29 -7.25
CA LYS A 55 -15.56 -22.79 -8.43
C LYS A 55 -16.53 -22.98 -9.59
N ASN A 56 -17.67 -23.63 -9.38
CA ASN A 56 -18.69 -23.80 -10.42
C ASN A 56 -19.24 -22.45 -10.91
N ILE A 57 -19.42 -21.47 -10.00
CA ILE A 57 -19.75 -20.09 -10.37
C ILE A 57 -18.64 -19.48 -11.23
N HIS A 58 -17.39 -19.57 -10.78
CA HIS A 58 -16.23 -19.03 -11.49
C HIS A 58 -16.09 -19.66 -12.89
N ASP A 59 -16.13 -20.98 -13.01
CA ASP A 59 -16.01 -21.71 -14.29
C ASP A 59 -17.14 -21.36 -15.27
N ARG A 60 -18.38 -21.16 -14.77
CA ARG A 60 -19.52 -20.70 -15.58
C ARG A 60 -19.30 -19.26 -16.06
N MET A 61 -18.87 -18.37 -15.18
CA MET A 61 -18.72 -16.95 -15.47
C MET A 61 -17.48 -16.63 -16.32
N LYS A 62 -16.39 -17.40 -16.18
CA LYS A 62 -15.14 -17.26 -16.94
C LYS A 62 -15.32 -17.41 -18.44
N LYS A 63 -16.31 -18.20 -18.88
CA LYS A 63 -16.66 -18.33 -20.30
C LYS A 63 -17.28 -17.06 -20.89
N ASN A 64 -17.88 -16.22 -20.05
CA ASN A 64 -18.64 -15.04 -20.45
C ASN A 64 -17.93 -13.72 -20.10
N ASN A 65 -17.00 -13.76 -19.14
CA ASN A 65 -16.19 -12.62 -18.71
C ASN A 65 -14.85 -12.59 -19.44
N GLY A 66 -14.29 -11.41 -19.68
CA GLY A 66 -12.95 -11.28 -20.25
C GLY A 66 -11.86 -11.78 -19.28
N ASN A 67 -10.63 -11.93 -19.77
CA ASN A 67 -9.48 -12.24 -18.93
C ASN A 67 -9.01 -11.02 -18.13
N PHE A 68 -8.37 -11.25 -16.99
CA PHE A 68 -7.68 -10.19 -16.24
C PHE A 68 -6.47 -9.67 -17.02
N VAL A 69 -6.09 -8.42 -16.75
CA VAL A 69 -4.88 -7.82 -17.33
C VAL A 69 -3.66 -8.40 -16.61
N THR A 70 -2.78 -9.04 -17.37
CA THR A 70 -1.47 -9.51 -16.89
C THR A 70 -0.47 -8.36 -16.94
N ASP A 71 -0.51 -7.51 -15.92
CA ASP A 71 0.52 -6.50 -15.68
C ASP A 71 1.36 -6.94 -14.48
N ASN A 72 2.69 -6.98 -14.62
CA ASN A 72 3.60 -7.38 -13.54
C ASN A 72 3.78 -6.23 -12.53
N PHE A 73 2.66 -5.85 -11.92
CA PHE A 73 2.50 -4.61 -11.18
C PHE A 73 3.36 -4.51 -9.93
N VAL A 74 3.94 -5.63 -9.46
CA VAL A 74 4.92 -5.65 -8.35
C VAL A 74 6.10 -4.73 -8.65
N LYS A 75 6.46 -4.57 -9.92
CA LYS A 75 7.55 -3.68 -10.35
C LYS A 75 7.08 -2.27 -10.73
N ASN A 76 5.77 -2.04 -10.81
CA ASN A 76 5.24 -0.78 -11.33
C ASN A 76 5.25 0.33 -10.28
N SER A 77 5.45 1.55 -10.77
CA SER A 77 5.30 2.75 -9.95
C SER A 77 3.84 2.99 -9.60
N TRP A 78 3.61 3.60 -8.44
CA TRP A 78 2.28 4.04 -8.05
C TRP A 78 1.91 5.28 -8.86
N GLU A 79 0.66 5.36 -9.31
CA GLU A 79 0.18 6.44 -10.15
C GLU A 79 -0.59 7.47 -9.34
N ILE A 80 -0.53 8.73 -9.78
CA ILE A 80 -1.33 9.81 -9.22
C ILE A 80 -2.51 10.07 -10.15
N SER A 81 -3.73 9.92 -9.64
CA SER A 81 -4.95 10.34 -10.34
C SER A 81 -5.76 11.25 -9.41
N ASN A 82 -6.05 12.47 -9.87
CA ASN A 82 -6.91 13.46 -9.22
C ASN A 82 -6.72 13.62 -7.73
N GLY A 83 -5.49 13.86 -7.30
CA GLY A 83 -5.29 14.06 -5.88
C GLY A 83 -5.18 12.73 -5.10
N VAL A 84 -5.05 11.54 -5.72
CA VAL A 84 -4.90 10.26 -5.00
C VAL A 84 -3.81 9.36 -5.60
N LEU A 85 -2.98 8.75 -4.74
CA LEU A 85 -1.94 7.80 -5.14
C LEU A 85 -2.52 6.39 -5.17
N ILE A 86 -2.69 5.81 -6.36
CA ILE A 86 -3.36 4.54 -6.58
C ILE A 86 -2.36 3.37 -6.49
N PRO A 87 -2.65 2.32 -5.69
CA PRO A 87 -1.85 1.11 -5.68
C PRO A 87 -1.85 0.42 -7.05
N PRO A 88 -0.69 -0.03 -7.57
CA PRO A 88 -0.65 -0.82 -8.81
C PRO A 88 -1.52 -2.09 -8.77
N ARG A 89 -1.68 -2.67 -7.56
CA ARG A 89 -2.63 -3.77 -7.32
C ARG A 89 -4.07 -3.36 -7.59
N ARG A 90 -4.51 -2.21 -7.06
CA ARG A 90 -5.86 -1.65 -7.23
C ARG A 90 -6.14 -1.31 -8.70
N LYS A 91 -5.18 -0.67 -9.39
CA LYS A 91 -5.31 -0.34 -10.82
C LYS A 91 -5.66 -1.57 -11.66
N ASN A 92 -5.03 -2.70 -11.33
CA ASN A 92 -5.19 -3.97 -12.02
C ASN A 92 -6.22 -4.92 -11.37
N LEU A 93 -7.01 -4.43 -10.40
CA LEU A 93 -8.03 -5.22 -9.71
C LEU A 93 -9.11 -5.68 -10.69
N PHE A 94 -9.41 -6.98 -10.69
CA PHE A 94 -10.38 -7.56 -11.62
C PHE A 94 -11.83 -7.34 -11.16
N LEU A 95 -12.41 -6.19 -11.54
CA LEU A 95 -13.84 -5.91 -11.35
C LEU A 95 -14.33 -4.88 -12.38
N ASN A 96 -14.65 -5.35 -13.58
CA ASN A 96 -15.09 -4.49 -14.70
C ASN A 96 -16.48 -4.89 -15.20
N ILE A 97 -17.43 -3.97 -15.08
CA ILE A 97 -18.79 -4.11 -15.62
C ILE A 97 -18.89 -3.29 -16.91
N LYS A 98 -19.37 -3.91 -17.99
CA LYS A 98 -19.68 -3.22 -19.24
C LYS A 98 -21.07 -2.59 -19.17
N ASP A 99 -21.28 -1.47 -19.85
CA ASP A 99 -22.58 -0.79 -19.86
C ASP A 99 -23.71 -1.69 -20.41
N THR A 100 -23.39 -2.56 -21.37
CA THR A 100 -24.32 -3.54 -21.94
C THR A 100 -24.82 -4.59 -20.94
N GLN A 101 -24.11 -4.79 -19.83
CA GLN A 101 -24.45 -5.79 -18.82
C GLN A 101 -25.33 -5.24 -17.69
N ILE A 102 -25.49 -3.91 -17.59
CA ILE A 102 -26.22 -3.25 -16.50
C ILE A 102 -27.66 -3.76 -16.40
N CYS A 103 -28.39 -3.77 -17.51
CA CYS A 103 -29.79 -4.22 -17.53
C CYS A 103 -29.94 -5.70 -17.17
N GLN A 104 -28.98 -6.53 -17.59
CA GLN A 104 -28.97 -7.97 -17.29
C GLN A 104 -28.80 -8.21 -15.79
N TYR A 105 -27.80 -7.58 -15.18
CA TYR A 105 -27.54 -7.69 -13.74
C TYR A 105 -28.63 -7.07 -12.88
N LYS A 106 -29.29 -6.01 -13.37
CA LYS A 106 -30.44 -5.41 -12.67
C LYS A 106 -31.67 -6.32 -12.66
N ARG A 107 -31.91 -7.08 -13.74
CA ARG A 107 -33.04 -8.02 -13.85
C ARG A 107 -32.78 -9.35 -13.13
N ASP A 108 -31.52 -9.78 -13.05
CA ASP A 108 -31.12 -11.02 -12.39
C ASP A 108 -30.12 -10.76 -11.24
N PRO A 109 -30.62 -10.54 -10.01
CA PRO A 109 -29.76 -10.33 -8.84
C PRO A 109 -28.85 -11.52 -8.51
N LYS A 110 -29.22 -12.74 -8.91
CA LYS A 110 -28.38 -13.93 -8.71
C LYS A 110 -27.19 -13.88 -9.65
N LEU A 111 -27.40 -13.55 -10.92
CA LEU A 111 -26.33 -13.38 -11.88
C LEU A 111 -25.36 -12.25 -11.47
N PHE A 112 -25.86 -11.15 -10.90
CA PHE A 112 -24.99 -10.10 -10.36
C PHE A 112 -24.12 -10.61 -9.20
N LYS A 113 -24.70 -11.36 -8.24
CA LYS A 113 -23.93 -11.99 -7.16
C LYS A 113 -22.85 -12.94 -7.71
N ASP A 114 -23.24 -13.79 -8.65
CA ASP A 114 -22.33 -14.75 -9.29
C ASP A 114 -21.16 -14.04 -10.00
N PHE A 115 -21.42 -12.91 -10.66
CA PHE A 115 -20.39 -12.06 -11.26
C PHE A 115 -19.41 -11.50 -10.22
N ILE A 116 -19.91 -10.97 -9.09
CA ILE A 116 -19.05 -10.42 -8.04
C ILE A 116 -18.19 -11.51 -7.39
N TYR A 117 -18.77 -12.69 -7.11
CA TYR A 117 -18.03 -13.82 -6.55
C TYR A 117 -16.96 -14.31 -7.53
N SER A 118 -17.33 -14.52 -8.80
CA SER A 118 -16.37 -14.89 -9.84
C SER A 118 -15.25 -13.87 -10.00
N SER A 119 -15.56 -12.57 -9.94
CA SER A 119 -14.57 -11.49 -10.04
C SER A 119 -13.58 -11.53 -8.87
N ALA A 120 -14.09 -11.72 -7.64
CA ALA A 120 -13.26 -11.85 -6.45
C ALA A 120 -12.36 -13.10 -6.52
N PHE A 121 -12.89 -14.22 -7.00
CA PHE A 121 -12.12 -15.44 -7.25
C PHE A 121 -10.99 -15.20 -8.27
N THR A 122 -11.31 -14.61 -9.42
CA THR A 122 -10.37 -14.32 -10.50
C THR A 122 -9.29 -13.31 -10.07
N GLU A 123 -9.62 -12.34 -9.23
CA GLU A 123 -8.64 -11.43 -8.64
C GLU A 123 -7.55 -12.22 -7.87
N VAL A 124 -7.90 -13.32 -7.21
CA VAL A 124 -6.90 -14.16 -6.54
C VAL A 124 -6.03 -14.93 -7.51
N GLU A 125 -6.59 -15.44 -8.61
CA GLU A 125 -5.79 -16.06 -9.69
C GLU A 125 -4.75 -15.06 -10.23
N ARG A 126 -5.18 -13.82 -10.46
CA ARG A 126 -4.30 -12.72 -10.90
C ARG A 126 -3.21 -12.42 -9.87
N LEU A 127 -3.56 -12.32 -8.59
CA LEU A 127 -2.59 -12.10 -7.51
C LEU A 127 -1.56 -13.24 -7.43
N LYS A 128 -1.97 -14.50 -7.63
CA LYS A 128 -1.04 -15.65 -7.67
C LYS A 128 -0.04 -15.53 -8.81
N ILE A 129 -0.48 -15.13 -10.00
CA ILE A 129 0.41 -14.96 -11.17
C ILE A 129 1.47 -13.91 -10.87
N VAL A 130 1.07 -12.80 -10.24
CA VAL A 130 1.99 -11.70 -9.98
C VAL A 130 2.97 -11.99 -8.84
N TYR A 131 2.51 -12.61 -7.75
CA TYR A 131 3.35 -12.89 -6.59
C TYR A 131 4.02 -14.28 -6.62
N GLY A 132 3.72 -15.11 -7.61
CA GLY A 132 4.32 -16.43 -7.79
C GLY A 132 4.08 -17.35 -6.59
N GLU A 133 5.09 -18.10 -6.17
CA GLU A 133 5.01 -19.03 -5.02
C GLU A 133 5.00 -18.34 -3.64
N ALA A 134 5.04 -17.00 -3.59
CA ALA A 134 5.01 -16.24 -2.34
C ALA A 134 3.60 -16.21 -1.71
N LYS A 135 3.17 -17.36 -1.17
CA LYS A 135 1.85 -17.60 -0.57
C LYS A 135 1.43 -16.53 0.43
N THR A 136 2.38 -15.99 1.20
CA THR A 136 2.14 -14.92 2.18
C THR A 136 1.87 -13.58 1.52
N LYS A 137 2.59 -13.22 0.45
CA LYS A 137 2.37 -11.97 -0.31
C LYS A 137 1.01 -12.00 -1.01
N VAL A 138 0.61 -13.15 -1.56
CA VAL A 138 -0.72 -13.36 -2.15
C VAL A 138 -1.82 -13.15 -1.10
N ALA A 139 -1.75 -13.87 0.03
CA ALA A 139 -2.76 -13.76 1.09
C ALA A 139 -2.89 -12.33 1.66
N HIS A 140 -1.76 -11.62 1.79
CA HIS A 140 -1.75 -10.23 2.24
C HIS A 140 -2.41 -9.30 1.21
N ALA A 141 -2.06 -9.43 -0.08
CA ALA A 141 -2.66 -8.63 -1.15
C ALA A 141 -4.16 -8.91 -1.33
N MET A 142 -4.62 -10.14 -1.06
CA MET A 142 -6.04 -10.49 -1.09
C MET A 142 -6.86 -9.65 -0.11
N LYS A 143 -6.35 -9.37 1.11
CA LYS A 143 -7.05 -8.55 2.10
C LYS A 143 -7.28 -7.12 1.59
N TYR A 144 -6.29 -6.54 0.91
CA TYR A 144 -6.43 -5.22 0.29
C TYR A 144 -7.41 -5.23 -0.89
N SER A 145 -7.32 -6.22 -1.79
CA SER A 145 -8.26 -6.35 -2.91
C SER A 145 -9.70 -6.59 -2.45
N PHE A 146 -9.91 -7.38 -1.39
CA PHE A 146 -11.22 -7.57 -0.78
C PHE A 146 -11.84 -6.24 -0.31
N ALA A 147 -11.07 -5.44 0.44
CA ALA A 147 -11.56 -4.17 0.95
C ALA A 147 -11.84 -3.16 -0.18
N ASP A 148 -11.02 -3.16 -1.23
CA ASP A 148 -11.25 -2.33 -2.42
C ASP A 148 -12.49 -2.77 -3.21
N ILE A 149 -12.75 -4.07 -3.34
CA ILE A 149 -14.02 -4.58 -3.91
C ILE A 149 -15.19 -4.01 -3.10
N GLY A 150 -15.09 -4.02 -1.77
CA GLY A 150 -16.06 -3.39 -0.89
C GLY A 150 -16.25 -1.90 -1.17
N ASN A 151 -15.16 -1.15 -1.40
CA ASN A 151 -15.29 0.27 -1.74
C ASN A 151 -15.97 0.52 -3.09
N ILE A 152 -15.62 -0.28 -4.10
CA ILE A 152 -16.23 -0.17 -5.43
C ILE A 152 -17.73 -0.50 -5.33
N ILE A 153 -18.11 -1.49 -4.52
CA ILE A 153 -19.52 -1.85 -4.30
C ILE A 153 -20.25 -0.76 -3.53
N LYS A 154 -19.69 -0.21 -2.44
CA LYS A 154 -20.33 0.81 -1.60
C LYS A 154 -20.39 2.20 -2.24
N GLY A 155 -19.41 2.52 -3.09
CA GLY A 155 -19.35 3.79 -3.80
C GLY A 155 -18.36 4.80 -3.27
N ASP A 156 -17.46 4.38 -2.39
CA ASP A 156 -16.44 5.21 -1.75
C ASP A 156 -15.02 4.86 -2.22
N ASP A 157 -14.89 4.18 -3.36
CA ASP A 157 -13.59 3.94 -4.01
C ASP A 157 -13.06 5.20 -4.69
N MET A 158 -11.80 5.52 -4.45
CA MET A 158 -11.14 6.74 -4.91
C MET A 158 -10.54 6.64 -6.32
N MET A 159 -10.58 5.48 -6.98
CA MET A 159 -10.06 5.34 -8.35
C MET A 159 -11.15 5.69 -9.37
N GLU A 160 -10.84 6.57 -10.31
CA GLU A 160 -11.77 6.93 -11.37
C GLU A 160 -12.02 5.81 -12.38
N ASN A 161 -13.10 5.97 -13.16
CA ASN A 161 -13.50 5.05 -14.22
C ASN A 161 -13.64 3.59 -13.75
N ASN A 162 -13.90 3.39 -12.46
CA ASN A 162 -14.20 2.10 -11.87
C ASN A 162 -15.66 1.68 -12.19
N SER A 163 -16.05 0.49 -11.72
CA SER A 163 -17.42 -0.03 -11.94
C SER A 163 -18.47 0.52 -10.96
N SER A 164 -18.11 1.45 -10.07
CA SER A 164 -18.97 1.92 -8.96
C SER A 164 -20.30 2.50 -9.45
N ASP A 165 -20.27 3.39 -10.45
CA ASP A 165 -21.50 4.00 -10.97
C ASP A 165 -22.43 2.98 -11.62
N LYS A 166 -21.85 2.00 -12.31
CA LYS A 166 -22.60 0.90 -12.93
C LYS A 166 -23.24 0.01 -11.87
N ILE A 167 -22.52 -0.31 -10.80
CA ILE A 167 -23.06 -1.05 -9.64
C ILE A 167 -24.20 -0.25 -8.99
N GLY A 168 -24.06 1.07 -8.87
CA GLY A 168 -25.14 1.93 -8.38
C GLY A 168 -26.41 1.81 -9.23
N LYS A 169 -26.29 1.76 -10.56
CA LYS A 169 -27.43 1.55 -11.48
C LYS A 169 -28.05 0.15 -11.34
N ILE A 170 -27.24 -0.88 -11.06
CA ILE A 170 -27.67 -2.29 -10.92
C ILE A 170 -28.43 -2.50 -9.60
N LEU A 171 -27.84 -2.09 -8.48
CA LEU A 171 -28.43 -2.27 -7.14
C LEU A 171 -29.58 -1.28 -6.87
N GLY A 172 -29.68 -0.23 -7.70
CA GLY A 172 -30.75 0.76 -7.66
C GLY A 172 -30.57 1.80 -6.56
N GLY A 173 -31.37 2.88 -6.67
CA GLY A 173 -31.39 4.01 -5.75
C GLY A 173 -31.25 5.34 -6.49
N ASP A 174 -32.09 6.30 -6.13
CA ASP A 174 -32.03 7.70 -6.57
C ASP A 174 -31.62 8.57 -5.37
N GLY A 175 -30.80 9.60 -5.61
CA GLY A 175 -30.33 10.50 -4.55
C GLY A 175 -29.61 9.78 -3.41
N ASP A 176 -29.94 10.15 -2.17
CA ASP A 176 -29.23 9.71 -0.95
C ASP A 176 -29.37 8.20 -0.66
N ARG A 177 -30.47 7.55 -1.08
CA ARG A 177 -30.73 6.12 -0.86
C ARG A 177 -29.82 5.18 -1.67
N LYS A 178 -29.07 5.72 -2.65
CA LYS A 178 -28.14 4.96 -3.49
C LYS A 178 -27.03 4.31 -2.66
N ASN A 179 -26.52 4.99 -1.64
CA ASN A 179 -25.43 4.46 -0.83
C ASN A 179 -25.90 3.47 0.24
N GLU A 180 -27.12 3.63 0.77
CA GLU A 180 -27.70 2.72 1.75
C GLU A 180 -27.92 1.31 1.18
N LYS A 181 -28.53 1.19 -0.01
CA LYS A 181 -28.77 -0.11 -0.66
C LYS A 181 -27.48 -0.84 -0.97
N ARG A 182 -26.46 -0.10 -1.44
CA ARG A 182 -25.14 -0.64 -1.76
C ARG A 182 -24.41 -1.14 -0.52
N LYS A 183 -24.50 -0.38 0.58
CA LYS A 183 -23.94 -0.77 1.89
C LYS A 183 -24.63 -2.01 2.44
N ALA A 184 -25.96 -2.05 2.42
CA ALA A 184 -26.72 -3.23 2.84
C ALA A 184 -26.37 -4.47 2.01
N TRP A 185 -26.25 -4.33 0.68
CA TRP A 185 -25.84 -5.43 -0.19
C TRP A 185 -24.42 -5.92 0.16
N TRP A 186 -23.47 -5.00 0.37
CA TRP A 186 -22.12 -5.37 0.81
C TRP A 186 -22.15 -6.13 2.13
N ASP A 187 -22.85 -5.63 3.15
CA ASP A 187 -22.92 -6.26 4.47
C ASP A 187 -23.50 -7.68 4.43
N MET A 188 -24.47 -7.93 3.53
CA MET A 188 -25.05 -9.25 3.32
C MET A 188 -24.14 -10.22 2.56
N ASN A 189 -23.25 -9.73 1.68
CA ASN A 189 -22.48 -10.58 0.75
C ASN A 189 -20.98 -10.62 1.02
N LYS A 190 -20.42 -9.73 1.84
CA LYS A 190 -18.97 -9.63 2.11
C LYS A 190 -18.34 -10.93 2.59
N TYR A 191 -19.06 -11.73 3.36
CA TYR A 191 -18.58 -13.04 3.81
C TYR A 191 -18.48 -14.04 2.65
N HIS A 192 -19.48 -14.11 1.78
CA HIS A 192 -19.42 -14.95 0.57
C HIS A 192 -18.35 -14.51 -0.42
N ILE A 193 -18.11 -13.19 -0.53
CA ILE A 193 -17.04 -12.64 -1.37
C ILE A 193 -15.68 -13.09 -0.83
N TRP A 194 -15.46 -12.99 0.49
CA TRP A 194 -14.22 -13.45 1.11
C TRP A 194 -14.03 -14.97 0.95
N GLU A 195 -15.07 -15.77 1.18
CA GLU A 195 -15.05 -17.22 0.94
C GLU A 195 -14.70 -17.56 -0.52
N SER A 196 -15.24 -16.82 -1.48
CA SER A 196 -14.90 -16.98 -2.89
C SER A 196 -13.42 -16.71 -3.16
N MET A 197 -12.85 -15.67 -2.53
CA MET A 197 -11.41 -15.40 -2.58
C MET A 197 -10.58 -16.50 -1.93
N LEU A 198 -10.99 -17.04 -0.78
CA LEU A 198 -10.32 -18.17 -0.12
C LEU A 198 -10.31 -19.43 -1.00
N CYS A 199 -11.42 -19.73 -1.68
CA CYS A 199 -11.48 -20.83 -2.63
C CYS A 199 -10.58 -20.60 -3.84
N GLY A 200 -10.51 -19.37 -4.37
CA GLY A 200 -9.55 -18.98 -5.40
C GLY A 200 -8.10 -19.20 -4.97
N TYR A 201 -7.79 -18.83 -3.72
CA TYR A 201 -6.46 -19.02 -3.14
C TYR A 201 -6.09 -20.50 -3.00
N LYS A 202 -7.03 -21.33 -2.53
CA LYS A 202 -6.85 -22.79 -2.42
C LYS A 202 -6.59 -23.40 -3.79
N GLN A 203 -7.39 -23.04 -4.80
CA GLN A 203 -7.25 -23.54 -6.18
C GLN A 203 -5.91 -23.12 -6.81
N ALA A 204 -5.47 -21.89 -6.53
CA ALA A 204 -4.20 -21.36 -7.03
C ALA A 204 -2.96 -21.94 -6.34
N GLY A 205 -3.08 -22.97 -5.49
CA GLY A 205 -1.94 -23.61 -4.81
C GLY A 205 -1.53 -22.91 -3.51
N GLY A 206 -2.41 -22.13 -2.90
CA GLY A 206 -2.25 -21.52 -1.58
C GLY A 206 -2.09 -22.53 -0.43
N TYR A 207 -2.32 -22.09 0.80
CA TYR A 207 -2.33 -23.01 1.95
C TYR A 207 -3.54 -23.95 1.87
N LYS A 208 -3.30 -25.26 2.02
CA LYS A 208 -4.31 -26.33 1.91
C LYS A 208 -4.78 -26.90 3.27
N GLU A 209 -4.20 -26.45 4.38
CA GLU A 209 -4.32 -27.09 5.70
C GLU A 209 -5.35 -26.42 6.61
N THR A 210 -6.00 -27.22 7.48
CA THR A 210 -6.77 -26.78 8.65
C THR A 210 -5.88 -26.01 9.63
N VAL A 211 -6.54 -25.16 10.41
CA VAL A 211 -5.99 -24.20 11.36
C VAL A 211 -5.11 -24.79 12.48
N GLU A 212 -5.08 -26.10 12.71
CA GLU A 212 -4.39 -26.68 13.87
C GLU A 212 -2.86 -26.80 13.79
N LYS A 213 -2.20 -26.55 12.64
CA LYS A 213 -0.74 -26.72 12.55
C LYS A 213 0.12 -25.52 12.25
N LEU A 214 -0.37 -24.27 12.35
CA LEU A 214 0.54 -23.11 12.42
C LEU A 214 -0.11 -21.92 13.12
N SER A 215 0.32 -21.65 14.35
CA SER A 215 -0.01 -20.46 15.13
C SER A 215 0.28 -19.14 14.38
N GLU A 216 1.22 -19.13 13.43
CA GLU A 216 1.54 -17.97 12.57
C GLU A 216 0.78 -17.91 11.22
N LYS A 217 0.19 -19.02 10.75
CA LYS A 217 -0.60 -19.04 9.50
C LYS A 217 -2.07 -18.72 9.72
N LYS A 218 -2.61 -18.96 10.94
CA LYS A 218 -4.00 -18.66 11.30
C LYS A 218 -4.41 -17.22 10.93
N GLN A 219 -3.57 -16.22 11.22
CA GLN A 219 -3.86 -14.79 10.96
C GLN A 219 -3.95 -14.39 9.47
N LYS A 220 -3.49 -15.23 8.53
CA LYS A 220 -3.32 -14.80 7.11
C LYS A 220 -4.59 -14.96 6.28
N CYS A 221 -5.45 -15.92 6.61
CA CYS A 221 -6.71 -16.19 5.91
C CYS A 221 -7.97 -15.87 6.73
N THR A 222 -7.83 -15.21 7.88
CA THR A 222 -8.99 -14.72 8.65
C THR A 222 -9.76 -13.67 7.86
N PHE A 223 -11.06 -13.52 8.18
CA PHE A 223 -11.84 -12.41 7.67
C PHE A 223 -11.10 -11.08 7.97
N PRO A 224 -10.89 -10.21 6.97
CA PRO A 224 -10.03 -9.06 7.15
C PRO A 224 -10.76 -7.90 7.83
N ASP A 225 -10.31 -7.52 9.02
CA ASP A 225 -10.83 -6.35 9.76
C ASP A 225 -10.51 -5.01 9.07
N ILE A 226 -9.67 -5.05 8.04
CA ILE A 226 -9.20 -3.89 7.29
C ILE A 226 -10.34 -3.17 6.54
N GLU A 227 -11.51 -3.79 6.35
CA GLU A 227 -12.67 -3.22 5.65
C GLU A 227 -13.17 -1.92 6.31
N SER A 228 -13.13 -1.88 7.64
CA SER A 228 -13.56 -0.73 8.45
C SER A 228 -12.63 0.48 8.34
N VAL A 229 -11.40 0.28 7.85
CA VAL A 229 -10.39 1.33 7.70
C VAL A 229 -10.72 2.22 6.50
N PRO A 230 -10.59 3.56 6.57
CA PRO A 230 -10.69 4.40 5.38
C PRO A 230 -9.74 3.96 4.24
N GLN A 231 -10.22 3.92 2.99
CA GLN A 231 -9.45 3.39 1.86
C GLN A 231 -8.08 4.06 1.68
N PHE A 232 -8.02 5.38 1.86
CA PHE A 232 -6.76 6.13 1.80
C PHE A 232 -5.72 5.60 2.80
N LEU A 233 -6.13 5.29 4.03
CA LEU A 233 -5.22 4.76 5.05
C LEU A 233 -4.77 3.34 4.71
N ARG A 234 -5.64 2.51 4.12
CA ARG A 234 -5.24 1.20 3.58
C ARG A 234 -4.21 1.30 2.47
N TRP A 235 -4.43 2.17 1.48
CA TRP A 235 -3.49 2.37 0.39
C TRP A 235 -2.19 3.01 0.86
N PHE A 236 -2.24 3.80 1.94
CA PHE A 236 -1.04 4.29 2.57
C PHE A 236 -0.27 3.16 3.25
N GLN A 237 -0.96 2.33 4.04
CA GLN A 237 -0.39 1.15 4.67
C GLN A 237 0.25 0.19 3.66
N GLU A 238 -0.46 -0.17 2.59
CA GLU A 238 0.02 -1.06 1.52
C GLU A 238 1.32 -0.53 0.88
N TRP A 239 1.41 0.79 0.66
CA TRP A 239 2.62 1.39 0.13
C TRP A 239 3.77 1.36 1.12
N THR A 240 3.51 1.64 2.39
CA THR A 240 4.55 1.64 3.42
C THR A 240 5.14 0.24 3.59
N GLU A 241 4.30 -0.79 3.61
CA GLU A 241 4.73 -2.19 3.65
C GLU A 241 5.57 -2.57 2.42
N ASN A 242 5.10 -2.22 1.22
CA ASN A 242 5.84 -2.47 -0.03
C ASN A 242 7.17 -1.70 -0.08
N PHE A 243 7.15 -0.44 0.37
CA PHE A 243 8.31 0.42 0.43
C PHE A 243 9.37 -0.14 1.37
N CYS A 244 8.98 -0.47 2.60
CA CYS A 244 9.89 -1.02 3.60
C CYS A 244 10.43 -2.39 3.19
N THR A 245 9.59 -3.25 2.62
CA THR A 245 10.04 -4.56 2.11
C THR A 245 11.10 -4.40 1.04
N LYS A 246 10.86 -3.56 0.03
CA LYS A 246 11.81 -3.39 -1.07
C LYS A 246 13.07 -2.62 -0.67
N ARG A 247 12.95 -1.62 0.22
CA ARG A 247 14.10 -0.95 0.82
C ARG A 247 14.99 -1.95 1.55
N LYS A 248 14.39 -2.87 2.32
CA LYS A 248 15.12 -3.91 3.05
C LYS A 248 15.84 -4.86 2.10
N GLU A 249 15.15 -5.39 1.08
CA GLU A 249 15.78 -6.24 0.05
C GLU A 249 17.00 -5.55 -0.60
N LEU A 250 16.85 -4.28 -1.02
CA LEU A 250 17.95 -3.53 -1.62
C LEU A 250 19.09 -3.24 -0.62
N TYR A 251 18.78 -3.11 0.66
CA TYR A 251 19.80 -2.94 1.69
C TYR A 251 20.58 -4.24 1.93
N GLU A 252 19.90 -5.38 1.97
CA GLU A 252 20.53 -6.70 2.06
C GLU A 252 21.47 -6.95 0.86
N ASP A 253 21.08 -6.50 -0.35
CA ASP A 253 21.95 -6.53 -1.53
C ASP A 253 23.22 -5.67 -1.33
N VAL A 254 23.07 -4.44 -0.79
CA VAL A 254 24.23 -3.60 -0.43
C VAL A 254 25.12 -4.31 0.57
N GLN A 255 24.56 -4.87 1.65
CA GLN A 255 25.33 -5.56 2.68
C GLN A 255 26.13 -6.72 2.10
N LYS A 256 25.51 -7.53 1.24
CA LYS A 256 26.14 -8.71 0.63
C LYS A 256 27.22 -8.34 -0.39
N ILE A 257 26.92 -7.45 -1.33
CA ILE A 257 27.81 -7.11 -2.46
C ILE A 257 28.96 -6.21 -1.98
N CYS A 258 28.68 -5.26 -1.09
CA CYS A 258 29.67 -4.31 -0.60
C CYS A 258 30.45 -4.80 0.64
N ALA A 259 30.21 -6.02 1.14
CA ALA A 259 30.85 -6.55 2.36
C ALA A 259 32.39 -6.38 2.32
N SER A 260 33.00 -6.74 1.20
CA SER A 260 34.45 -6.69 0.96
C SER A 260 34.86 -5.60 -0.04
N ALA A 261 34.01 -4.59 -0.27
CA ALA A 261 34.39 -3.41 -1.05
C ALA A 261 35.13 -2.40 -0.16
N GLU A 262 36.10 -1.72 -0.72
CA GLU A 262 36.93 -0.71 -0.07
C GLU A 262 36.78 0.65 -0.78
N CYS A 263 36.64 1.70 0.02
CA CYS A 263 36.63 3.08 -0.46
C CYS A 263 38.05 3.64 -0.36
N ASN A 264 38.60 4.06 -1.50
CA ASN A 264 39.84 4.80 -1.56
C ASN A 264 39.55 6.30 -1.36
N THR A 265 39.81 6.79 -0.16
CA THR A 265 39.55 8.19 0.22
C THR A 265 40.47 9.19 -0.50
N SER A 266 41.59 8.74 -1.07
CA SER A 266 42.54 9.59 -1.80
C SER A 266 42.00 10.04 -3.17
N ASN A 267 41.04 9.30 -3.75
CA ASN A 267 40.42 9.66 -5.03
C ASN A 267 38.88 9.51 -5.04
N GLY A 268 38.28 9.10 -3.91
CA GLY A 268 36.85 8.88 -3.77
C GLY A 268 36.31 7.72 -4.60
N SER A 269 37.15 6.75 -4.98
CA SER A 269 36.73 5.56 -5.75
C SER A 269 36.44 4.36 -4.86
N VAL A 270 35.52 3.51 -5.31
CA VAL A 270 35.23 2.21 -4.70
C VAL A 270 35.79 1.13 -5.62
N ASP A 271 36.59 0.23 -5.07
CA ASP A 271 37.30 -0.84 -5.78
C ASP A 271 36.38 -1.79 -6.56
N LYS A 272 35.12 -1.96 -6.09
CA LYS A 272 34.12 -2.83 -6.70
C LYS A 272 33.01 -2.04 -7.38
N ALA A 273 33.03 -2.04 -8.71
CA ALA A 273 31.98 -1.41 -9.53
C ALA A 273 30.56 -1.94 -9.22
N GLU A 274 30.44 -3.24 -8.87
CA GLU A 274 29.16 -3.83 -8.49
C GLU A 274 28.60 -3.24 -7.20
N CYS A 275 29.47 -2.91 -6.23
CA CYS A 275 29.06 -2.20 -5.01
C CYS A 275 28.52 -0.81 -5.35
N THR A 276 29.23 -0.03 -6.18
CA THR A 276 28.78 1.30 -6.63
C THR A 276 27.40 1.22 -7.31
N LYS A 277 27.21 0.25 -8.22
CA LYS A 277 25.92 0.04 -8.89
C LYS A 277 24.80 -0.27 -7.90
N THR A 278 25.07 -1.08 -6.89
CA THR A 278 24.10 -1.49 -5.87
C THR A 278 23.73 -0.32 -4.95
N CYS A 279 24.71 0.47 -4.52
CA CYS A 279 24.51 1.73 -3.80
C CYS A 279 23.66 2.72 -4.61
N VAL A 280 23.91 2.87 -5.91
CA VAL A 280 23.12 3.75 -6.78
C VAL A 280 21.69 3.24 -6.92
N ASN A 281 21.48 1.94 -7.08
CA ASN A 281 20.14 1.33 -7.14
C ASN A 281 19.34 1.59 -5.85
N TYR A 282 19.95 1.41 -4.68
CA TYR A 282 19.33 1.72 -3.39
C TYR A 282 18.93 3.20 -3.30
N LYS A 283 19.86 4.12 -3.61
CA LYS A 283 19.62 5.56 -3.57
C LYS A 283 18.50 5.99 -4.51
N ASN A 284 18.55 5.53 -5.76
CA ASN A 284 17.54 5.84 -6.76
C ASN A 284 16.16 5.33 -6.34
N TYR A 285 16.08 4.11 -5.78
CA TYR A 285 14.83 3.59 -5.25
C TYR A 285 14.26 4.48 -4.15
N VAL A 286 15.03 4.81 -3.11
CA VAL A 286 14.55 5.66 -2.00
C VAL A 286 14.13 7.04 -2.51
N LEU A 287 14.95 7.70 -3.35
CA LEU A 287 14.63 9.03 -3.89
C LEU A 287 13.37 9.02 -4.77
N SER A 288 13.16 7.97 -5.57
CA SER A 288 11.97 7.85 -6.41
C SER A 288 10.66 7.84 -5.60
N LYS A 289 10.72 7.42 -4.32
CA LYS A 289 9.55 7.30 -3.44
C LYS A 289 9.26 8.56 -2.63
N LYS A 290 10.16 9.56 -2.67
CA LYS A 290 10.05 10.83 -1.95
C LYS A 290 8.80 11.62 -2.33
N GLN A 291 8.52 11.75 -3.63
CA GLN A 291 7.35 12.50 -4.10
C GLN A 291 6.04 11.83 -3.67
N ASN A 292 5.94 10.51 -3.83
CA ASN A 292 4.80 9.71 -3.40
C ASN A 292 4.53 9.89 -1.90
N MET A 293 5.58 9.93 -1.08
CA MET A 293 5.45 10.12 0.36
C MET A 293 5.01 11.53 0.75
N LYS A 294 5.60 12.57 0.14
CA LYS A 294 5.18 13.97 0.33
C LYS A 294 3.69 14.14 0.00
N TYR A 295 3.27 13.55 -1.10
CA TYR A 295 1.90 13.59 -1.56
C TYR A 295 0.93 12.91 -0.59
N LYS A 296 1.27 11.70 -0.14
CA LYS A 296 0.50 10.96 0.85
C LYS A 296 0.33 11.70 2.16
N ARG A 297 1.40 12.30 2.70
CA ARG A 297 1.30 13.15 3.91
C ARG A 297 0.34 14.33 3.70
N THR A 298 0.46 15.04 2.59
CA THR A 298 -0.37 16.22 2.29
C THR A 298 -1.85 15.85 2.19
N ASN A 299 -2.16 14.80 1.40
CA ASN A 299 -3.53 14.32 1.25
C ASN A 299 -4.10 13.74 2.54
N MET A 300 -3.28 13.06 3.34
CA MET A 300 -3.71 12.55 4.63
C MET A 300 -4.16 13.68 5.53
N ILE A 301 -3.33 14.71 5.68
CA ILE A 301 -3.64 15.89 6.49
C ILE A 301 -4.94 16.53 6.00
N GLN A 302 -5.11 16.70 4.68
CA GLN A 302 -6.32 17.30 4.12
C GLN A 302 -7.57 16.42 4.37
N ASN A 303 -7.50 15.12 4.11
CA ASN A 303 -8.62 14.20 4.30
C ASN A 303 -9.01 14.00 5.77
N LEU A 304 -8.02 13.95 6.68
CA LEU A 304 -8.27 13.86 8.12
C LEU A 304 -8.92 15.13 8.68
N LYS A 305 -8.42 16.30 8.26
CA LYS A 305 -9.02 17.60 8.63
C LYS A 305 -10.48 17.71 8.17
N THR A 306 -10.79 17.17 7.00
CA THR A 306 -12.15 17.26 6.42
C THR A 306 -13.13 16.26 7.05
N LYS A 307 -12.66 15.15 7.65
CA LYS A 307 -13.53 14.08 8.19
C LYS A 307 -13.72 14.08 9.72
N MET A 308 -13.22 15.08 10.45
CA MET A 308 -13.37 15.18 11.92
C MET A 308 -13.00 13.89 12.69
N VAL A 309 -12.10 13.07 12.14
CA VAL A 309 -11.61 11.89 12.85
C VAL A 309 -10.34 12.32 13.60
N ILE A 310 -10.36 12.21 14.94
CA ILE A 310 -9.16 12.29 15.79
C ILE A 310 -8.32 11.03 15.48
N ILE A 311 -7.62 11.03 14.35
CA ILE A 311 -6.59 10.04 14.07
C ILE A 311 -5.31 10.66 14.59
N LYS A 312 -4.64 9.94 15.50
CA LYS A 312 -3.22 10.13 15.83
C LYS A 312 -2.43 10.37 14.54
N ASP A 313 -1.34 11.13 14.57
CA ASP A 313 -0.61 11.49 13.36
C ASP A 313 -0.32 10.28 12.47
N ALA A 314 -0.18 10.50 11.16
CA ALA A 314 0.03 9.44 10.17
C ALA A 314 1.11 8.38 10.52
N PRO A 315 2.25 8.78 11.11
CA PRO A 315 3.25 7.84 11.63
C PRO A 315 2.72 6.99 12.78
N ASP A 316 1.87 7.52 13.66
CA ASP A 316 1.27 6.82 14.79
C ASP A 316 0.21 5.81 14.34
N TYR A 317 -0.63 6.18 13.36
CA TYR A 317 -1.56 5.24 12.73
C TYR A 317 -0.80 4.05 12.11
N LEU A 318 0.25 4.32 11.33
CA LEU A 318 1.06 3.27 10.71
C LEU A 318 1.82 2.43 11.75
N LYS A 319 2.29 3.06 12.84
CA LYS A 319 2.94 2.37 13.96
C LYS A 319 1.98 1.42 14.68
N GLU A 320 0.72 1.80 14.84
CA GLU A 320 -0.30 0.99 15.52
C GLU A 320 -0.86 -0.12 14.62
N LYS A 321 -1.06 0.14 13.31
CA LYS A 321 -1.78 -0.78 12.41
C LYS A 321 -0.90 -1.68 11.53
N CYS A 322 0.36 -1.33 11.33
CA CYS A 322 1.28 -2.24 10.64
C CYS A 322 1.89 -3.25 11.63
N ASN A 323 1.29 -4.43 11.68
CA ASN A 323 1.84 -5.55 12.46
C ASN A 323 3.23 -5.99 11.94
N ASP A 324 4.02 -6.65 12.80
CA ASP A 324 5.31 -7.29 12.50
C ASP A 324 6.47 -6.38 12.07
N ASN A 325 6.52 -5.12 12.54
CA ASN A 325 7.57 -4.16 12.16
C ASN A 325 7.66 -3.87 10.64
N LYS A 326 6.68 -4.30 9.84
CA LYS A 326 6.71 -4.17 8.36
C LYS A 326 6.73 -2.73 7.88
N CYS A 327 6.20 -1.80 8.67
CA CYS A 327 6.21 -0.36 8.38
C CYS A 327 7.21 0.42 9.24
N GLU A 328 7.96 -0.27 10.09
CA GLU A 328 8.85 0.36 11.06
C GLU A 328 9.92 1.23 10.37
N CYS A 329 10.30 0.86 9.15
CA CYS A 329 11.32 1.59 8.41
C CYS A 329 10.98 3.06 8.16
N LEU A 330 9.69 3.40 8.09
CA LEU A 330 9.23 4.76 7.87
C LEU A 330 9.49 5.66 9.08
N ASN A 331 9.37 5.12 10.29
CA ASN A 331 9.57 5.86 11.54
C ASN A 331 11.02 5.76 12.04
N LYS A 332 11.74 4.66 11.77
CA LYS A 332 13.13 4.51 12.24
C LYS A 332 14.17 5.15 11.32
N HIS A 333 13.94 5.10 10.01
CA HIS A 333 14.96 5.50 9.03
C HIS A 333 14.54 6.69 8.16
N ILE A 334 13.27 7.10 8.27
CA ILE A 334 12.68 8.18 7.46
C ILE A 334 11.95 9.15 8.38
N ASP A 335 12.48 9.33 9.58
CA ASP A 335 12.04 10.42 10.43
C ASP A 335 12.92 11.65 10.25
N ASP A 336 12.19 12.75 10.11
CA ASP A 336 12.58 14.13 10.31
C ASP A 336 13.51 14.92 9.34
N LYS A 337 13.04 16.14 9.05
CA LYS A 337 13.76 17.32 8.50
C LYS A 337 14.69 17.12 7.29
N ASN A 338 14.17 16.57 6.18
CA ASN A 338 14.80 16.62 4.85
C ASN A 338 16.17 15.93 4.67
N LYS A 339 16.90 15.49 5.71
CA LYS A 339 18.27 14.94 5.58
C LYS A 339 18.27 13.55 4.90
N THR A 340 17.49 12.60 5.40
CA THR A 340 17.43 11.22 4.88
C THR A 340 16.86 11.16 3.45
N TRP A 341 15.92 12.04 3.11
CA TRP A 341 15.41 12.21 1.75
C TRP A 341 16.31 13.03 0.82
N LYS A 342 17.37 13.68 1.35
CA LYS A 342 18.40 14.36 0.56
C LYS A 342 19.54 13.40 0.25
N ASN A 343 19.98 12.64 1.25
CA ASN A 343 20.99 11.60 1.09
C ASN A 343 20.50 10.27 1.71
N PRO A 344 19.99 9.32 0.89
CA PRO A 344 19.52 8.02 1.39
C PRO A 344 20.59 7.18 2.09
N TYR A 345 21.87 7.44 1.83
CA TYR A 345 22.99 6.71 2.46
C TYR A 345 23.11 6.98 3.96
N GLU A 346 22.54 8.08 4.46
CA GLU A 346 22.41 8.36 5.90
C GLU A 346 21.56 7.33 6.65
N THR A 347 20.84 6.48 5.92
CA THR A 347 19.98 5.43 6.51
C THR A 347 20.62 4.05 6.51
N LEU A 348 21.86 3.94 6.04
CA LEU A 348 22.70 2.75 6.06
C LEU A 348 23.58 2.75 7.33
N GLU A 349 24.05 1.58 7.75
CA GLU A 349 25.12 1.49 8.76
C GLU A 349 26.41 2.17 8.26
N ASP A 350 27.20 2.75 9.17
CA ASP A 350 28.40 3.55 8.85
C ASP A 350 29.41 2.81 7.95
N THR A 351 29.54 1.50 8.15
CA THR A 351 30.41 0.62 7.36
C THR A 351 30.03 0.55 5.89
N PHE A 352 28.75 0.62 5.55
CA PHE A 352 28.24 0.61 4.17
C PHE A 352 28.02 2.02 3.64
N LYS A 353 27.68 2.97 4.52
CA LYS A 353 27.60 4.40 4.19
C LYS A 353 28.92 4.90 3.64
N SER A 354 30.06 4.62 4.29
CA SER A 354 31.38 5.07 3.83
C SER A 354 31.79 4.47 2.48
N LYS A 355 31.22 3.33 2.11
CA LYS A 355 31.42 2.69 0.80
C LYS A 355 30.52 3.31 -0.26
N CYS A 356 29.24 3.52 0.05
CA CYS A 356 28.28 4.10 -0.89
C CYS A 356 28.46 5.61 -1.10
N ASP A 357 28.96 6.32 -0.09
CA ASP A 357 29.22 7.77 -0.09
C ASP A 357 30.72 8.02 0.14
N CYS A 358 31.55 7.37 -0.68
CA CYS A 358 33.01 7.43 -0.57
C CYS A 358 33.48 8.89 -0.70
N PRO A 359 34.08 9.48 0.34
CA PRO A 359 34.42 10.90 0.35
C PRO A 359 35.47 11.19 -0.71
N LYS A 360 35.23 12.24 -1.50
CA LYS A 360 36.24 12.81 -2.41
C LYS A 360 37.16 13.73 -1.60
N PRO A 361 38.46 13.78 -1.91
CA PRO A 361 39.32 14.84 -1.38
C PRO A 361 38.68 16.19 -1.70
N LEU A 362 38.66 17.10 -0.73
CA LEU A 362 38.41 18.50 -1.04
C LEU A 362 39.43 18.91 -2.10
N PRO A 363 39.02 19.61 -3.18
CA PRO A 363 40.00 20.20 -4.09
C PRO A 363 40.95 21.01 -3.21
N LEU A 364 42.26 20.74 -3.30
CA LEU A 364 43.24 21.63 -2.70
C LEU A 364 42.89 23.02 -3.22
N PHE A 365 42.59 23.95 -2.31
CA PHE A 365 42.67 25.36 -2.65
C PHE A 365 44.07 25.53 -3.21
N SER A 366 44.18 25.78 -4.51
CA SER A 366 45.47 26.11 -5.07
C SER A 366 45.83 27.43 -4.43
N ASP A 367 46.85 27.41 -3.58
CA ASP A 367 47.54 28.62 -3.14
C ASP A 367 48.28 29.21 -4.35
N ASN A 368 47.52 29.68 -5.34
CA ASN A 368 48.03 30.58 -6.36
C ASN A 368 47.85 32.02 -5.86
N THR A 369 48.15 32.26 -4.58
CA THR A 369 48.35 33.60 -4.04
C THR A 369 49.61 34.26 -4.61
N SER A 370 50.48 33.53 -5.32
CA SER A 370 51.61 34.10 -6.06
C SER A 370 51.24 34.71 -7.42
N ASP A 371 50.15 34.30 -8.06
CA ASP A 371 49.80 34.71 -9.43
C ASP A 371 48.85 35.93 -9.50
N ILE A 372 48.09 36.19 -8.43
CA ILE A 372 47.20 37.37 -8.33
C ILE A 372 47.99 38.63 -7.93
N LEU A 373 49.06 38.49 -7.14
CA LEU A 373 49.94 39.59 -6.73
C LEU A 373 50.89 40.05 -7.85
N GLN A 374 51.20 39.20 -8.84
CA GLN A 374 52.01 39.61 -10.01
C GLN A 374 51.19 40.25 -11.15
N LYS A 375 49.86 40.08 -11.19
CA LYS A 375 49.01 40.66 -12.24
C LYS A 375 48.06 41.77 -11.78
N THR A 376 48.15 42.17 -10.51
CA THR A 376 47.36 43.28 -9.97
C THR A 376 48.27 44.33 -9.33
N ILE A 377 49.19 44.90 -10.12
CA ILE A 377 49.62 46.27 -9.84
C ILE A 377 48.44 47.15 -10.26
N PRO A 378 47.76 47.86 -9.34
CA PRO A 378 46.75 48.80 -9.74
C PRO A 378 47.46 49.93 -10.48
N PHE A 379 47.25 50.02 -11.80
CA PHE A 379 47.64 51.16 -12.63
C PHE A 379 47.08 52.51 -12.11
N GLY A 380 46.23 52.49 -11.08
CA GLY A 380 45.70 53.66 -10.37
C GLY A 380 46.54 54.22 -9.22
N VAL A 381 47.65 53.59 -8.79
CA VAL A 381 48.51 54.15 -7.72
C VAL A 381 49.75 54.87 -8.27
N ALA A 382 50.16 54.59 -9.51
CA ALA A 382 51.23 55.33 -10.19
C ALA A 382 50.80 56.73 -10.69
N LEU A 383 49.50 56.98 -10.88
CA LEU A 383 48.96 58.29 -11.30
C LEU A 383 48.64 59.25 -10.13
N ALA A 384 48.54 58.74 -8.90
CA ALA A 384 48.30 59.55 -7.72
C ALA A 384 49.58 60.17 -7.12
N LEU A 385 50.75 59.55 -7.35
CA LEU A 385 52.04 60.06 -6.85
C LEU A 385 52.73 61.06 -7.81
N GLY A 386 52.34 61.14 -9.08
CA GLY A 386 52.78 62.19 -10.01
C GLY A 386 52.05 63.52 -9.83
N SER A 387 50.83 63.50 -9.26
CA SER A 387 49.98 64.69 -9.11
C SER A 387 50.25 65.50 -7.83
N ILE A 388 50.98 64.93 -6.86
CA ILE A 388 51.40 65.61 -5.63
C ILE A 388 52.73 66.36 -5.82
N ALA A 389 53.57 65.96 -6.79
CA ALA A 389 54.83 66.65 -7.11
C ALA A 389 54.64 68.00 -7.83
N PHE A 390 53.48 68.24 -8.46
CA PHE A 390 53.17 69.51 -9.14
C PHE A 390 52.53 70.58 -8.25
N LEU A 391 52.20 70.25 -6.98
CA LEU A 391 51.64 71.20 -6.01
C LEU A 391 52.69 71.82 -5.07
N PHE A 392 53.97 71.48 -5.22
CA PHE A 392 55.08 72.02 -4.43
C PHE A 392 56.19 72.71 -5.26
N MET A 393 55.92 73.05 -6.53
CA MET A 393 56.76 74.00 -7.27
C MET A 393 55.98 75.30 -7.54
N LYS A 394 56.07 76.22 -6.58
CA LYS A 394 56.02 77.66 -6.81
C LYS A 394 57.24 78.28 -6.16
#